data_AF-M4Z4L5-F1
#
_entry.id   AF-M4Z4L5-F1
#
_cell.length_a   1.000
_cell.length_b   1.000
_cell.length_c   1.000
_cell.angle_alpha   90.00
_cell.angle_beta   90.00
_cell.angle_gamma   90.00
#
_symmetry.space_group_name_H-M   'P 1'
#
loop_
_entity.id
_entity.type
_entity.pdbx_description
1 polymer ?
#
loop_
_entity_poly.entity_id
_entity_poly.type
_entity_poly.pdbx_seq_one_letter_code
_entity_poly.pdbx_strand_id
1 'polypeptide(L)'
;MALYRIKAIGSGFEVGTEEQPVLVCRSLKIARRAVADAQRLARMPPKPIPWRVPPESETTAVGADDAARGEDPDFEIAIVADGPPLCC
;
A
#
# COMPACT_ATOMS: atom_id res chain seq x y z
N MET A 1 2.47 18.14 11.51
CA MET A 1 2.97 17.90 10.14
C MET A 1 4.46 17.61 10.24
N ALA A 2 4.95 16.53 9.65
CA ALA A 2 6.39 16.24 9.63
C ALA A 2 7.13 17.30 8.78
N LEU A 3 8.12 17.96 9.37
CA LEU A 3 8.95 18.94 8.67
C LEU A 3 10.09 18.20 7.96
N TYR A 4 10.07 18.20 6.62
CA TYR A 4 11.15 17.63 5.82
C TYR A 4 12.28 18.64 5.62
N ARG A 5 13.52 18.21 5.87
CA ARG A 5 14.74 18.99 5.71
C ARG A 5 15.66 18.35 4.67
N ILE A 6 16.42 19.18 3.98
CA ILE A 6 17.46 18.76 3.04
C ILE A 6 18.81 19.06 3.66
N LYS A 7 19.67 18.06 3.75
CA LYS A 7 21.05 18.19 4.24
C LYS A 7 22.02 17.75 3.15
N ALA A 8 23.04 18.55 2.87
CA ALA A 8 24.11 18.13 1.95
C ALA A 8 25.00 17.09 2.64
N ILE A 9 25.33 16.00 1.94
CA ILE A 9 26.19 14.92 2.44
C ILE A 9 27.18 14.50 1.36
N GLY A 10 28.49 14.70 1.59
CA GLY A 10 29.52 14.34 0.59
C GLY A 10 29.18 14.86 -0.82
N SER A 11 28.95 13.94 -1.76
CA SER A 11 28.57 14.23 -3.15
C SER A 11 27.06 14.27 -3.42
N GLY A 12 26.22 14.20 -2.39
CA GLY A 12 24.76 14.10 -2.51
C GLY A 12 23.96 14.90 -1.49
N PHE A 13 22.68 14.59 -1.39
CA PHE A 13 21.70 15.29 -0.57
C PHE A 13 20.80 14.30 0.15
N GLU A 14 20.76 14.39 1.46
CA GLU A 14 19.84 13.66 2.32
C GLU A 14 18.53 14.45 2.45
N VAL A 15 17.40 13.77 2.26
CA VAL A 15 16.07 14.29 2.56
C VAL A 15 15.52 13.46 3.72
N GLY A 16 15.24 14.12 4.83
CA GLY A 16 14.83 13.45 6.06
C GLY A 16 13.89 14.30 6.90
N THR A 17 13.36 13.71 7.95
CA THR A 17 12.68 14.44 9.03
C THR A 17 13.70 14.84 10.09
N GLU A 18 13.25 15.41 11.21
CA GLU A 18 14.15 15.70 12.34
C GLU A 18 14.74 14.43 12.98
N GLU A 19 14.01 13.32 12.88
CA GLU A 19 14.35 12.05 13.52
C GLU A 19 15.27 11.19 12.67
N GLN A 20 15.03 11.11 11.35
CA GLN A 20 15.81 10.20 10.49
C GLN A 20 15.91 10.62 9.01
N PRO A 21 17.01 10.24 8.33
CA PRO A 21 17.08 10.20 6.87
C PRO A 21 15.98 9.30 6.31
N VAL A 22 15.30 9.75 5.26
CA VAL A 22 14.31 8.95 4.53
C VAL A 22 14.79 8.63 3.12
N LEU A 23 15.54 9.54 2.48
CA LEU A 23 15.96 9.40 1.09
C LEU A 23 17.34 10.05 0.86
N VAL A 24 18.18 9.45 0.02
CA VAL A 24 19.44 10.05 -0.46
C VAL A 24 19.35 10.33 -1.96
N CYS A 25 19.59 11.58 -2.34
CA CYS A 25 19.48 12.10 -3.70
C CYS A 25 20.86 12.47 -4.25
N ARG A 26 21.09 12.20 -5.55
CA ARG A 26 22.33 12.60 -6.24
C ARG A 26 22.37 14.08 -6.64
N SER A 27 21.24 14.79 -6.57
CA SER A 27 21.18 16.22 -6.92
C SER A 27 20.17 16.98 -6.05
N LEU A 28 20.45 18.28 -5.87
CA LEU A 28 19.58 19.18 -5.11
C LEU A 28 18.20 19.35 -5.76
N LYS A 29 18.13 19.30 -7.10
CA LYS A 29 16.87 19.41 -7.84
C LYS A 29 15.91 18.27 -7.48
N ILE A 30 16.42 17.05 -7.43
CA ILE A 30 15.64 15.86 -7.04
C ILE A 30 15.24 15.96 -5.57
N ALA A 31 16.17 16.35 -4.69
CA ALA A 31 15.88 16.51 -3.26
C ALA A 31 14.75 17.51 -3.00
N ARG A 32 14.78 18.68 -3.65
CA ARG A 32 13.71 19.69 -3.56
C ARG A 32 12.38 19.17 -4.09
N ARG A 33 12.40 18.44 -5.20
CA ARG A 33 11.18 17.86 -5.76
C ARG A 33 10.55 16.83 -4.81
N ALA A 34 11.36 15.96 -4.23
CA ALA A 34 10.92 14.96 -3.25
C ALA A 34 10.23 15.62 -2.05
N VAL A 35 10.81 16.71 -1.50
CA VAL A 35 10.18 17.46 -0.40
C VAL A 35 8.84 18.06 -0.82
N ALA A 36 8.76 18.68 -2.00
CA ALA A 36 7.51 19.26 -2.49
C ALA A 36 6.43 18.20 -2.72
N ASP A 37 6.80 17.05 -3.27
CA ASP A 37 5.87 15.94 -3.48
C ASP A 37 5.40 15.33 -2.14
N ALA A 38 6.28 15.16 -1.16
CA ALA A 38 5.92 14.70 0.19
C ALA A 38 4.97 15.68 0.89
N GLN A 39 5.24 16.99 0.80
CA GLN A 39 4.34 18.02 1.34
C GLN A 39 2.98 18.03 0.64
N ARG A 40 2.94 17.77 -0.68
CA ARG A 40 1.68 17.64 -1.42
C ARG A 40 0.90 16.42 -0.97
N LEU A 41 1.55 15.26 -0.86
CA LEU A 41 0.93 14.02 -0.41
C LEU A 41 0.38 14.12 1.01
N ALA A 42 1.10 14.81 1.91
CA ALA A 42 0.64 15.03 3.29
C ALA A 42 -0.65 15.87 3.38
N ARG A 43 -0.97 16.64 2.34
CA ARG A 43 -2.21 17.44 2.26
C ARG A 43 -3.31 16.74 1.49
N MET A 44 -3.02 15.64 0.82
CA MET A 44 -4.03 14.88 0.12
C MET A 44 -4.83 14.02 1.12
N PRO A 45 -6.16 13.94 0.96
CA PRO A 45 -6.95 13.01 1.75
C PRO A 45 -6.45 11.58 1.51
N PRO A 46 -6.46 10.71 2.53
CA PRO A 46 -6.09 9.32 2.36
C PRO A 46 -6.97 8.70 1.30
N LYS A 47 -6.36 8.16 0.25
CA LYS A 47 -7.10 7.45 -0.80
C LYS A 47 -7.76 6.23 -0.13
N PRO A 48 -9.09 6.05 -0.25
CA PRO A 48 -9.72 4.85 0.23
C PRO A 48 -9.09 3.66 -0.49
N ILE A 49 -8.62 2.69 0.29
CA ILE A 49 -8.07 1.45 -0.23
C ILE A 49 -9.28 0.54 -0.51
N PRO A 50 -9.58 0.18 -1.77
CA PRO A 50 -10.85 -0.43 -2.16
C PRO A 50 -11.24 -1.69 -1.36
N TRP A 51 -10.27 -2.46 -0.90
CA TRP A 51 -10.45 -3.70 -0.14
C TRP A 51 -10.37 -3.53 1.39
N ARG A 52 -10.18 -2.30 1.89
CA ARG A 52 -10.26 -1.98 3.34
C ARG A 52 -11.60 -1.42 3.77
N VAL A 53 -12.51 -1.22 2.84
CA VAL A 53 -13.92 -0.97 3.17
C VAL A 53 -14.51 -2.36 3.40
N PRO A 54 -14.93 -2.73 4.62
CA PRO A 54 -15.74 -3.93 4.80
C PRO A 54 -16.94 -3.79 3.85
N PRO A 55 -17.30 -4.82 3.06
CA PRO A 55 -18.54 -4.77 2.32
C PRO A 55 -19.63 -4.42 3.32
N GLU A 56 -20.32 -3.32 3.06
CA GLU A 56 -21.52 -2.97 3.80
C GLU A 56 -22.44 -4.20 3.76
N SER A 57 -22.63 -4.82 4.93
CA SER A 57 -23.47 -6.00 5.07
C SER A 57 -24.92 -5.58 4.79
N GLU A 58 -25.26 -5.45 3.52
CA GLU A 58 -26.64 -5.45 3.05
C GLU A 58 -27.16 -6.88 3.20
N THR A 59 -27.56 -7.26 4.41
CA THR A 59 -28.48 -8.40 4.57
C THR A 59 -29.30 -8.28 5.84
N THR A 60 -30.47 -7.68 5.71
CA THR A 60 -31.68 -8.41 6.10
C THR A 60 -32.64 -8.40 4.92
N ALA A 61 -32.55 -9.46 4.12
CA ALA A 61 -33.52 -9.78 3.11
C ALA A 61 -34.87 -10.13 3.76
N VAL A 62 -35.94 -9.52 3.27
CA VAL A 62 -37.24 -10.18 3.21
C VAL A 62 -37.69 -10.15 1.75
N GLY A 63 -37.49 -11.29 1.09
CA GLY A 63 -38.39 -11.87 0.08
C GLY A 63 -38.51 -11.17 -1.27
N ALA A 64 -37.92 -11.78 -2.30
CA ALA A 64 -38.50 -12.05 -3.63
C ALA A 64 -37.36 -12.62 -4.51
N ASP A 65 -37.25 -13.94 -4.59
CA ASP A 65 -37.74 -14.76 -5.71
C ASP A 65 -36.91 -14.64 -7.00
N ASP A 66 -36.23 -15.76 -7.27
CA ASP A 66 -36.00 -16.41 -8.56
C ASP A 66 -35.42 -15.60 -9.75
N ALA A 67 -34.18 -15.93 -10.14
CA ALA A 67 -33.86 -16.36 -11.52
C ALA A 67 -32.34 -16.57 -11.74
N ALA A 68 -31.97 -17.84 -11.92
CA ALA A 68 -31.03 -18.37 -12.92
C ALA A 68 -29.71 -17.64 -13.25
N ARG A 69 -28.56 -18.30 -12.98
CA ARG A 69 -27.63 -18.77 -14.03
C ARG A 69 -26.39 -19.49 -13.48
N GLY A 70 -26.19 -20.72 -13.99
CA GLY A 70 -24.88 -21.19 -14.46
C GLY A 70 -23.98 -21.89 -13.45
N GLU A 71 -24.03 -23.22 -13.47
CA GLU A 71 -22.97 -24.10 -12.98
C GLU A 71 -21.66 -23.86 -13.74
N ASP A 72 -20.54 -23.79 -13.02
CA ASP A 72 -19.22 -24.25 -13.51
C ASP A 72 -18.59 -25.09 -12.36
N PRO A 73 -18.27 -26.37 -12.59
CA PRO A 73 -17.80 -27.28 -11.55
C PRO A 73 -16.28 -27.21 -11.34
N ASP A 74 -15.87 -27.53 -10.12
CA ASP A 74 -14.57 -28.09 -9.72
C ASP A 74 -13.29 -27.31 -10.05
N PHE A 75 -12.94 -26.36 -9.18
CA PHE A 75 -11.53 -26.07 -8.88
C PHE A 75 -11.27 -26.29 -7.40
N GLU A 76 -10.97 -27.54 -7.03
CA GLU A 76 -10.49 -27.90 -5.70
C GLU A 76 -9.03 -27.42 -5.55
N ILE A 77 -8.81 -26.42 -4.70
CA ILE A 77 -7.47 -25.88 -4.43
C ILE A 77 -6.78 -26.80 -3.42
N ALA A 78 -5.90 -27.68 -3.91
CA ALA A 78 -5.05 -28.50 -3.05
C ALA A 78 -3.90 -27.65 -2.48
N ILE A 79 -3.87 -27.49 -1.15
CA ILE A 79 -2.76 -26.85 -0.44
C ILE A 79 -1.61 -27.86 -0.34
N VAL A 80 -0.60 -27.70 -1.19
CA VAL A 80 0.65 -28.47 -1.09
C VAL A 80 1.53 -27.79 -0.04
N ALA A 81 1.77 -28.48 1.08
CA ALA A 81 2.74 -28.04 2.07
C ALA A 81 4.15 -28.26 1.51
N ASP A 82 4.73 -27.22 0.90
CA ASP A 82 6.14 -27.24 0.48
C ASP A 82 7.03 -26.93 1.69
N GLY A 83 7.35 -27.99 2.46
CA GLY A 83 8.27 -27.95 3.59
C GLY A 83 9.58 -28.66 3.23
N PRO A 84 10.75 -28.16 3.65
CA PRO A 84 12.02 -28.83 3.37
C PRO A 84 12.04 -30.23 4.03
N PRO A 85 12.69 -31.23 3.39
CA PRO A 85 12.75 -32.58 3.94
C PRO A 85 13.41 -32.56 5.31
N LEU A 86 12.79 -33.22 6.28
CA LEU A 86 13.38 -33.43 7.59
C LEU A 86 14.60 -34.35 7.42
N CYS A 87 15.78 -33.83 7.74
CA CYS A 87 17.01 -34.60 7.71
C CYS A 87 16.96 -35.72 8.75
N CYS A 88 17.22 -36.96 8.30
CA CYS A 88 17.50 -38.13 9.13
C CYS A 88 18.92 -38.07 9.70
#